data_AF-A0A5K1C9H5-F1
#
_entry.id   AF-A0A5K1C9H5-F1
#
_cell.length_a   1.000
_cell.length_b   1.000
_cell.length_c   1.000
_cell.angle_alpha   90.00
_cell.angle_beta   90.00
_cell.angle_gamma   90.00
#
_symmetry.space_group_name_H-M   'P 1'
#
loop_
_entity.id
_entity.type
_entity.pdbx_description
1 polymer ?
#
loop_
_entity_poly.entity_id
_entity_poly.type
_entity_poly.pdbx_seq_one_letter_code
_entity_poly.pdbx_strand_id
1 'polypeptide(L)'
;MADVLEITPRDIGSEGPVRGEHDNPRETTHHMGVQPPTGREDDKKVIVEKLWSNDSIQSSKAQKGGISIISIVGKGGIGKTTLAKMVFKEVKEHFGKCRWWVCVSERQNRKVLVRQILREVCKGSRENPYCSM
;
A
#
# COMPACT_ATOMS: atom_id res chain seq x y z
N MET A 1 14.38 14.12 -16.57
CA MET A 1 13.58 12.98 -17.04
C MET A 1 14.25 11.75 -16.49
N ALA A 2 13.67 11.11 -15.48
CA ALA A 2 14.27 9.94 -14.84
C ALA A 2 13.32 8.76 -15.05
N ASP A 3 13.71 7.94 -16.01
CA ASP A 3 13.10 6.69 -16.40
C ASP A 3 13.43 5.55 -15.42
N VAL A 4 12.45 4.65 -15.29
CA VAL A 4 12.60 3.19 -15.15
C VAL A 4 13.55 2.68 -14.06
N LEU A 5 12.97 2.18 -12.96
CA LEU A 5 13.62 1.17 -12.12
C LEU A 5 13.19 -0.21 -12.59
N GLU A 6 13.97 -0.76 -13.52
CA GLU A 6 14.01 -2.21 -13.77
C GLU A 6 14.55 -2.93 -12.54
N ILE A 7 13.96 -4.08 -12.22
CA ILE A 7 14.53 -5.07 -11.32
C ILE A 7 14.38 -6.42 -12.01
N THR A 8 15.44 -6.89 -12.65
CA THR A 8 15.57 -8.28 -13.12
C THR A 8 16.22 -9.14 -12.03
N PRO A 9 15.86 -10.44 -11.94
CA PRO A 9 16.82 -11.42 -11.46
C PRO A 9 17.04 -12.58 -12.45
N ARG A 10 18.30 -12.64 -12.86
CA ARG A 10 19.17 -13.72 -13.37
C ARG A 10 18.68 -15.17 -13.24
N ASP A 11 18.75 -15.89 -14.35
CA ASP A 11 18.71 -17.35 -14.47
C ASP A 11 19.91 -18.02 -13.78
N ILE A 12 19.67 -19.09 -13.00
CA ILE A 12 20.57 -20.25 -12.85
C ILE A 12 19.69 -21.50 -12.62
N GLY A 13 19.75 -22.47 -13.53
CA GLY A 13 19.03 -23.75 -13.44
C GLY A 13 19.86 -24.88 -12.80
N SER A 14 19.16 -25.87 -12.21
CA SER A 14 19.45 -27.32 -12.30
C SER A 14 18.29 -28.13 -11.70
N GLU A 15 17.91 -29.24 -12.34
CA GLU A 15 16.75 -30.08 -12.05
C GLU A 15 16.91 -31.08 -10.87
N GLY A 16 15.80 -31.42 -10.20
CA GLY A 16 15.65 -32.49 -9.19
C GLY A 16 14.21 -32.60 -8.66
N PRO A 17 13.71 -33.77 -8.20
CA PRO A 17 12.33 -34.22 -8.46
C PRO A 17 11.22 -33.57 -7.64
N VAL A 18 10.11 -33.36 -8.35
CA VAL A 18 8.86 -32.68 -7.98
C VAL A 18 8.13 -33.38 -6.83
N ARG A 19 8.04 -32.70 -5.69
CA ARG A 19 6.87 -32.73 -4.80
C ARG A 19 6.59 -31.31 -4.31
N GLY A 20 6.07 -30.48 -5.21
CA GLY A 20 5.67 -29.11 -4.90
C GLY A 20 4.24 -29.09 -4.35
N GLU A 21 4.08 -28.92 -3.04
CA GLU A 21 2.94 -28.14 -2.55
C GLU A 21 3.17 -26.71 -3.04
N HIS A 22 2.56 -26.37 -4.17
CA HIS A 22 2.51 -24.99 -4.63
C HIS A 22 1.52 -24.23 -3.76
N ASP A 23 1.98 -23.77 -2.59
CA ASP A 23 1.45 -22.58 -1.94
C ASP A 23 1.65 -21.45 -2.96
N ASN A 24 0.63 -21.18 -3.79
CA ASN A 24 0.65 -20.04 -4.71
C ASN A 24 0.02 -18.85 -3.98
N PRO A 25 0.81 -18.00 -3.28
CA PRO A 25 0.25 -16.81 -2.69
C PRO A 25 -0.43 -16.02 -3.80
N ARG A 26 -1.67 -15.60 -3.58
CA ARG A 26 -2.40 -14.76 -4.53
C ARG A 26 -1.71 -13.39 -4.60
N GLU A 27 -0.71 -13.28 -5.45
CA GLU A 27 0.06 -12.05 -5.63
C GLU A 27 -0.81 -10.99 -6.30
N THR A 28 -0.78 -9.77 -5.77
CA THR A 28 -1.37 -8.62 -6.45
C THR A 28 -0.24 -7.83 -7.07
N THR A 29 -0.18 -7.79 -8.40
CA THR A 29 0.87 -7.05 -9.10
C THR A 29 0.72 -5.54 -8.85
N HIS A 30 1.86 -4.86 -8.70
CA HIS A 30 1.88 -3.40 -8.57
C HIS A 30 1.59 -2.68 -9.88
N HIS A 31 1.77 -3.36 -11.01
CA HIS A 31 1.45 -2.88 -12.34
C HIS A 31 -0.04 -2.55 -12.46
N MET A 32 -0.34 -1.24 -12.47
CA MET A 32 -1.56 -0.79 -13.13
C MET A 32 -1.30 -0.91 -14.63
N GLY A 33 -2.28 -1.41 -15.39
CA GLY A 33 -2.15 -1.50 -16.84
C GLY A 33 -1.82 -0.14 -17.46
N VAL A 34 -1.44 -0.16 -18.74
CA VAL A 34 -1.08 1.04 -19.54
C VAL A 34 -2.17 2.12 -19.50
N GLN A 35 -3.42 1.74 -19.20
CA GLN A 35 -4.52 2.67 -18.99
C GLN A 35 -4.93 2.80 -17.52
N PRO A 36 -5.27 4.02 -17.07
CA PRO A 36 -5.79 4.25 -15.73
C PRO A 36 -7.09 3.45 -15.54
N PRO A 37 -7.33 2.87 -14.35
CA PRO A 37 -8.60 2.22 -14.04
C PRO A 37 -9.76 3.22 -14.17
N THR A 38 -10.83 2.83 -14.86
CA THR A 38 -12.04 3.64 -15.10
C THR A 38 -13.28 2.99 -14.46
N GLY A 39 -14.33 3.78 -14.23
CA GLY A 39 -15.64 3.30 -13.74
C GLY A 39 -15.76 3.17 -12.22
N ARG A 40 -14.82 3.77 -11.47
CA ARG A 40 -14.76 3.75 -10.00
C ARG A 40 -14.59 5.16 -9.42
N GLU A 41 -14.93 6.18 -10.21
CA GLU A 41 -14.74 7.59 -9.86
C GLU A 41 -15.61 7.99 -8.67
N ASP A 42 -16.86 7.52 -8.62
CA ASP A 42 -17.78 7.78 -7.50
C ASP A 42 -17.30 7.11 -6.21
N ASP A 43 -16.92 5.83 -6.29
CA ASP A 43 -16.33 5.09 -5.15
C ASP A 43 -15.08 5.81 -4.61
N LYS A 44 -14.21 6.29 -5.53
CA LYS A 44 -13.01 7.06 -5.18
C LYS A 44 -13.38 8.35 -4.45
N LYS A 45 -14.35 9.10 -4.99
CA LYS A 45 -14.81 10.38 -4.42
C LYS A 45 -15.32 10.21 -2.99
N VAL A 46 -16.15 9.20 -2.73
CA VAL A 46 -16.67 8.91 -1.38
C VAL A 46 -15.54 8.64 -0.38
N ILE A 47 -14.50 7.90 -0.77
CA ILE A 47 -13.36 7.61 0.12
C ILE A 47 -12.56 8.89 0.39
N VAL A 48 -12.32 9.69 -0.65
CA VAL A 48 -11.56 10.95 -0.52
C VAL A 48 -12.31 11.96 0.37
N GLU A 49 -13.62 12.09 0.23
CA GLU A 49 -14.44 12.93 1.10
C GLU A 49 -14.38 12.46 2.56
N LYS A 50 -14.40 11.14 2.81
CA LYS A 50 -14.21 10.57 4.15
C LYS A 50 -12.83 10.86 4.73
N LEU A 51 -11.79 10.91 3.91
CA LEU A 51 -10.43 11.28 4.38
C LEU A 51 -10.34 12.74 4.85
N TRP A 52 -11.17 13.63 4.29
CA TRP A 52 -11.23 15.05 4.68
C TRP A 52 -12.28 15.36 5.75
N SER A 53 -13.20 14.44 5.99
CA SER A 53 -14.21 14.59 7.02
C SER A 53 -13.54 14.54 8.39
N ASN A 54 -13.45 15.69 9.06
CA ASN A 54 -12.89 15.85 10.41
C ASN A 54 -13.76 15.21 11.51
N ASP A 55 -14.58 14.22 11.18
CA ASP A 55 -15.61 13.67 12.07
C ASP A 55 -15.03 12.72 13.14
N SER A 56 -13.71 12.74 13.32
CA SER A 56 -13.10 12.12 14.48
C SER A 56 -13.39 12.96 15.72
N ILE A 57 -14.31 12.43 16.53
CA ILE A 57 -14.45 12.55 17.98
C ILE A 57 -15.66 13.41 18.46
N GLN A 58 -16.86 12.81 18.39
CA GLN A 58 -17.83 12.89 19.49
C GLN A 58 -17.65 11.72 20.49
N SER A 59 -16.41 11.35 20.84
CA SER A 59 -16.17 10.60 22.08
C SER A 59 -15.49 11.52 23.07
N SER A 60 -16.29 12.06 23.99
CA SER A 60 -15.90 12.58 25.30
C SER A 60 -14.58 13.37 25.38
N LYS A 61 -14.70 14.70 25.59
CA LYS A 61 -13.71 15.62 26.17
C LYS A 61 -12.30 15.03 26.42
N ALA A 62 -11.34 15.59 25.68
CA ALA A 62 -9.88 15.44 25.80
C ALA A 62 -9.25 14.31 24.97
N GLN A 63 -9.08 14.55 23.66
CA GLN A 63 -7.76 14.47 23.00
C GLN A 63 -7.85 14.99 21.55
N LYS A 64 -7.12 16.07 21.26
CA LYS A 64 -6.84 16.54 19.90
C LYS A 64 -5.91 15.51 19.24
N GLY A 65 -6.44 14.52 18.51
CA GLY A 65 -5.59 13.56 17.80
C GLY A 65 -6.22 12.19 17.51
N GLY A 66 -7.42 12.15 16.93
CA GLY A 66 -8.06 10.88 16.53
C GLY A 66 -7.38 10.19 15.34
N ILE A 67 -7.50 8.86 15.27
CA ILE A 67 -7.09 8.05 14.11
C ILE A 67 -8.35 7.75 13.28
N SER A 68 -8.29 7.99 11.96
CA SER A 68 -9.34 7.60 11.01
C SER A 68 -8.92 6.32 10.28
N ILE A 69 -9.83 5.34 10.21
CA ILE A 69 -9.61 4.06 9.52
C ILE A 69 -10.72 3.86 8.48
N ILE A 70 -10.33 3.68 7.22
CA ILE A 70 -11.25 3.37 6.12
C ILE A 70 -10.93 1.96 5.60
N SER A 71 -11.92 1.07 5.67
CA SER A 71 -11.81 -0.30 5.18
C SER A 71 -12.52 -0.45 3.82
N ILE A 72 -11.85 -1.11 2.86
CA ILE A 72 -12.43 -1.49 1.56
C ILE A 72 -12.62 -3.00 1.56
N VAL A 73 -13.88 -3.45 1.55
CA VAL A 73 -14.24 -4.88 1.67
C VAL A 73 -15.01 -5.34 0.43
N GLY A 74 -14.88 -6.61 0.07
CA GLY A 74 -15.55 -7.18 -1.09
C GLY A 74 -14.87 -8.46 -1.59
N LYS A 75 -15.49 -9.12 -2.57
CA LYS A 75 -15.00 -10.38 -3.15
C LYS A 75 -13.59 -10.26 -3.75
N GLY A 76 -12.92 -11.40 -3.90
CA GLY A 76 -11.63 -11.45 -4.61
C GLY A 76 -11.78 -11.00 -6.06
N GLY A 77 -10.79 -10.28 -6.60
CA GLY A 77 -10.79 -9.83 -8.00
C GLY A 77 -11.67 -8.61 -8.32
N ILE A 78 -12.45 -8.08 -7.37
CA ILE A 78 -13.35 -6.94 -7.61
C ILE A 78 -12.65 -5.58 -7.80
N GLY A 79 -11.32 -5.52 -7.59
CA GLY A 79 -10.54 -4.28 -7.75
C GLY A 79 -10.34 -3.43 -6.50
N LYS A 80 -10.47 -3.99 -5.27
CA LYS A 80 -10.27 -3.25 -4.01
C LYS A 80 -8.92 -2.52 -3.94
N THR A 81 -7.84 -3.25 -4.25
CA THR A 81 -6.49 -2.70 -4.27
C THR A 81 -6.34 -1.63 -5.34
N THR A 82 -7.04 -1.78 -6.48
CA THR A 82 -7.08 -0.79 -7.56
C THR A 82 -7.72 0.51 -7.07
N LEU A 83 -8.88 0.43 -6.42
CA LEU A 83 -9.56 1.59 -5.84
C LEU A 83 -8.69 2.28 -4.78
N ALA A 84 -8.08 1.53 -3.87
CA ALA A 84 -7.15 2.07 -2.87
C ALA A 84 -5.95 2.79 -3.52
N LYS A 85 -5.39 2.23 -4.61
CA LYS A 85 -4.31 2.87 -5.38
C LYS A 85 -4.76 4.14 -6.08
N MET A 86 -6.00 4.21 -6.59
CA MET A 86 -6.57 5.43 -7.18
C MET A 86 -6.68 6.54 -6.14
N VAL A 87 -7.23 6.24 -4.95
CA VAL A 87 -7.30 7.19 -3.83
C VAL A 87 -5.90 7.61 -3.38
N PHE A 88 -4.98 6.66 -3.23
CA PHE A 88 -3.61 6.93 -2.82
C PHE A 88 -2.93 7.92 -3.78
N LYS A 89 -3.16 7.81 -5.10
CA LYS A 89 -2.65 8.77 -6.09
C LYS A 89 -3.32 10.14 -5.97
N GLU A 90 -4.64 10.18 -5.82
CA GLU A 90 -5.44 11.42 -5.74
C GLU A 90 -4.98 12.33 -4.59
N VAL A 91 -4.79 11.75 -3.40
CA VAL A 91 -4.47 12.53 -2.20
C VAL A 91 -2.99 12.94 -2.14
N LYS A 92 -2.26 12.80 -3.25
CA LYS A 92 -0.82 13.09 -3.32
C LYS A 92 -0.49 14.54 -3.07
N GLU A 93 -1.29 15.46 -3.59
CA GLU A 93 -1.06 16.89 -3.41
C GLU A 93 -1.28 17.31 -1.96
N HIS A 94 -2.24 16.68 -1.28
CA HIS A 94 -2.60 17.01 0.10
C HIS A 94 -1.59 16.45 1.13
N PHE A 95 -1.24 15.17 1.03
CA PHE A 95 -0.33 14.51 1.99
C PHE A 95 1.15 14.59 1.60
N GLY A 96 1.45 15.02 0.37
CA GLY A 96 2.83 15.14 -0.12
C GLY A 96 3.62 13.83 0.05
N LYS A 97 4.80 13.92 0.67
CA LYS A 97 5.68 12.77 0.97
C LYS A 97 5.22 11.95 2.18
N CYS A 98 4.27 12.44 2.97
CA CYS A 98 3.76 11.77 4.16
C CYS A 98 2.65 10.77 3.81
N ARG A 99 2.96 9.82 2.92
CA ARG A 99 2.03 8.78 2.47
C ARG A 99 2.81 7.52 2.11
N TRP A 100 2.39 6.39 2.64
CA TRP A 100 3.11 5.13 2.48
C TRP A 100 2.17 4.01 2.05
N TRP A 101 2.67 3.15 1.17
CA TRP A 101 1.96 1.98 0.68
C TRP A 101 2.72 0.73 1.11
N VAL A 102 2.09 -0.12 1.92
CA VAL A 102 2.70 -1.34 2.44
C VAL A 102 1.84 -2.53 2.03
N CYS A 103 2.46 -3.53 1.41
CA CYS A 103 1.83 -4.80 1.12
C CYS A 103 2.17 -5.80 2.23
N VAL A 104 1.14 -6.47 2.74
CA VAL A 104 1.25 -7.48 3.80
C VAL A 104 0.78 -8.80 3.22
N SER A 105 1.59 -9.86 3.34
CA SER A 105 1.17 -11.22 2.99
C SER A 105 0.67 -12.00 4.21
N GLU A 106 -0.15 -13.03 3.98
CA GLU A 106 -0.91 -13.73 5.02
C GLU A 106 -0.06 -14.35 6.14
N ARG A 107 1.23 -14.65 5.89
CA ARG A 107 2.12 -15.32 6.86
C ARG A 107 3.23 -14.42 7.41
N GLN A 108 3.08 -13.10 7.41
CA GLN A 108 4.11 -12.20 7.93
C GLN A 108 4.11 -12.10 9.46
N ASN A 109 5.29 -12.30 10.07
CA ASN A 109 5.53 -12.02 11.49
C ASN A 109 5.35 -10.51 11.78
N ARG A 110 4.63 -10.15 12.85
CA ARG A 110 4.41 -8.75 13.27
C ARG A 110 5.71 -7.92 13.33
N LYS A 111 6.81 -8.49 13.82
CA LYS A 111 8.11 -7.82 13.88
C LYS A 111 8.63 -7.46 12.48
N VAL A 112 8.43 -8.36 11.53
CA VAL A 112 8.83 -8.15 10.12
C VAL A 112 7.95 -7.07 9.49
N LEU A 113 6.64 -7.10 9.73
CA LEU A 113 5.72 -6.08 9.22
C LEU A 113 6.06 -4.68 9.74
N VAL A 114 6.30 -4.52 11.05
CA VAL A 114 6.67 -3.22 11.63
C VAL A 114 7.97 -2.70 11.02
N ARG A 115 8.98 -3.56 10.84
CA ARG A 115 10.23 -3.18 10.16
C ARG A 115 9.99 -2.75 8.71
N GLN A 116 9.12 -3.45 7.99
CA GLN A 116 8.77 -3.10 6.62
C GLN A 116 8.06 -1.74 6.54
N ILE A 117 7.10 -1.48 7.45
CA ILE A 117 6.44 -0.18 7.56
C ILE A 117 7.48 0.91 7.85
N LEU A 118 8.36 0.73 8.85
CA LEU A 118 9.39 1.70 9.20
C LEU A 118 10.33 1.98 8.02
N ARG A 119 10.72 0.95 7.28
CA ARG A 119 11.54 1.11 6.08
C ARG A 119 10.82 1.97 5.04
N GLU A 120 9.55 1.70 4.74
CA GLU A 120 8.78 2.56 3.81
C GLU A 120 8.69 4.00 4.33
N VAL A 121 8.43 4.18 5.63
CA VAL A 121 8.33 5.51 6.27
C VAL A 121 9.62 6.30 6.10
N CYS A 122 10.77 5.65 6.29
CA CYS A 122 12.07 6.29 6.27
C CYS A 122 12.71 6.48 4.89
N LYS A 123 12.21 5.86 3.82
CA LYS A 123 12.81 5.96 2.47
C LYS A 123 13.03 7.40 1.98
N GLY A 124 12.25 8.36 2.49
CA GLY A 124 12.37 9.79 2.16
C GLY A 124 13.44 10.57 2.94
N SER A 125 14.11 9.97 3.92
CA SER A 125 14.99 10.64 4.89
C SER A 125 16.49 10.36 4.67
N ARG A 126 16.97 10.45 3.41
CA ARG A 126 18.40 10.24 3.09
C ARG A 126 19.38 11.27 3.69
N GLU A 127 18.93 12.12 4.61
CA GLU A 127 19.77 13.02 5.41
C GLU A 127 19.48 12.93 6.92
N ASN A 128 18.94 11.81 7.43
CA ASN A 128 18.83 11.59 8.87
C ASN A 128 19.66 10.36 9.32
N PRO A 129 20.77 10.54 10.06
CA PRO A 129 21.58 9.43 10.56
C PRO A 129 20.83 8.50 11.52
N TYR A 130 19.68 8.92 12.06
CA TYR A 130 18.81 8.06 12.88
C TYR A 130 17.94 7.08 12.07
N CYS A 131 17.93 7.15 10.74
CA CYS A 131 17.26 6.15 9.90
C CYS A 131 18.22 5.36 9.00
N SER A 132 19.24 4.79 9.64
CA SER A 132 19.92 3.59 9.15
C SER A 132 19.63 2.47 10.15
N MET A 133 18.77 1.53 9.75
CA MET A 133 18.40 0.34 10.53
C MET A 133 18.50 -0.89 9.65
#